data_AF-A0AAD5GSW9-F1
#
_entry.id   AF-A0AAD5GSW9-F1
#
_cell.length_a   1.000
_cell.length_b   1.000
_cell.length_c   1.000
_cell.angle_alpha   90.00
_cell.angle_beta   90.00
_cell.angle_gamma   90.00
#
_symmetry.space_group_name_H-M   'P 1'
#
loop_
_entity.id
_entity.type
_entity.pdbx_description
1 polymer ?
#
loop_
_entity_poly.entity_id
_entity_poly.type
_entity_poly.pdbx_seq_one_letter_code
_entity_poly.pdbx_strand_id
1 'polypeptide(L)'
;MSVAITSLTSLIRCSTPKPLLTSHSLPLRSSSFHFRLRPSPPPLRRSSVATFFSDQPQPPPSTITEDNNPLLQDFNFPPFDVIDASHVRPGMRALLNKLDDDLEELEKTVEPSWSKLVEPLERIVDRLSVVWGAINHLKAVKDTPELRSAIEEIQDILS
;
A
#
# COMPACT_ATOMS: atom_id res chain seq x y z
N MET A 1 0.42 -41.33 -47.83
CA MET A 1 0.74 -40.09 -48.58
C MET A 1 1.35 -39.13 -47.58
N SER A 2 2.67 -38.94 -47.65
CA SER A 2 3.47 -38.19 -46.67
C SER A 2 3.98 -36.93 -47.35
N VAL A 3 3.75 -35.75 -46.78
CA VAL A 3 4.33 -34.50 -47.30
C VAL A 3 4.86 -33.70 -46.12
N ALA A 4 6.19 -33.63 -46.05
CA ALA A 4 6.96 -32.84 -45.11
C ALA A 4 6.91 -31.35 -45.49
N ILE A 5 6.72 -30.48 -44.51
CA ILE A 5 6.81 -29.03 -44.66
C ILE A 5 8.17 -28.59 -44.11
N THR A 6 9.10 -28.30 -45.02
CA THR A 6 10.38 -27.64 -44.72
C THR A 6 10.23 -26.17 -45.11
N SER A 7 10.21 -25.26 -44.14
CA SER A 7 10.24 -23.82 -44.41
C SER A 7 11.57 -23.23 -43.94
N LEU A 8 12.32 -22.75 -44.93
CA LEU A 8 13.58 -22.03 -44.84
C LEU A 8 13.32 -20.59 -44.38
N THR A 9 13.88 -20.16 -43.25
CA THR A 9 14.06 -18.73 -42.95
C THR A 9 15.54 -18.42 -42.85
N SER A 10 16.02 -17.73 -43.88
CA SER A 10 17.37 -17.22 -44.03
C SER A 10 17.56 -15.91 -43.26
N LEU A 11 18.66 -15.85 -42.50
CA LEU A 11 19.63 -14.74 -42.41
C LEU A 11 19.09 -13.30 -42.20
N ILE A 12 19.13 -12.86 -40.94
CA ILE A 12 19.35 -11.43 -40.62
C ILE A 12 20.72 -11.26 -39.95
N ARG A 13 21.64 -10.86 -40.83
CA ARG A 13 22.85 -10.06 -40.71
C ARG A 13 23.16 -9.42 -39.34
N CYS A 14 24.41 -9.62 -38.92
CA CYS A 14 25.13 -8.91 -37.87
C CYS A 14 24.85 -7.40 -37.83
N SER A 15 24.57 -6.88 -36.64
CA SER A 15 24.81 -5.49 -36.28
C SER A 15 25.83 -5.47 -35.15
N THR A 16 26.93 -4.77 -35.37
CA THR A 16 28.11 -4.70 -34.51
C THR A 16 27.84 -3.91 -33.23
N PRO A 17 28.51 -4.22 -32.10
CA PRO A 17 28.43 -3.42 -30.89
C PRO A 17 29.22 -2.10 -31.05
N LYS A 18 28.59 -0.98 -30.69
CA LYS A 18 29.24 0.33 -30.59
C LYS A 18 30.20 0.35 -29.40
N PRO A 19 31.48 0.73 -29.55
CA PRO A 19 32.37 0.92 -28.40
C PRO A 19 32.00 2.23 -27.70
N LEU A 20 31.54 2.15 -26.44
CA LEU A 20 31.41 3.34 -25.60
C LEU A 20 32.76 3.71 -25.00
N LEU A 21 33.06 4.98 -25.23
CA LEU A 21 34.35 5.63 -25.07
C LEU A 21 34.63 5.95 -23.60
N THR A 22 35.77 5.42 -23.15
CA THR A 22 36.71 5.90 -22.12
C THR A 22 36.22 6.77 -20.96
N SER A 23 36.34 6.16 -19.78
CA SER A 23 36.43 6.78 -18.46
C SER A 23 37.32 8.04 -18.47
N HIS A 24 36.75 9.16 -18.06
CA HIS A 24 37.51 10.34 -17.65
C HIS A 24 37.35 10.49 -16.14
N SER A 25 38.44 10.21 -15.41
CA SER A 25 38.57 10.49 -13.99
C SER A 25 38.51 11.99 -13.76
N LEU A 26 37.40 12.45 -13.17
CA LEU A 26 37.30 13.82 -12.67
C LEU A 26 38.03 13.94 -11.32
N PRO A 27 38.72 15.07 -11.07
CA PRO A 27 39.58 15.25 -9.92
C PRO A 27 38.76 15.25 -8.62
N LEU A 28 39.18 14.41 -7.68
CA LEU A 28 38.79 14.42 -6.27
C LEU A 28 38.98 15.84 -5.71
N ARG A 29 37.89 16.60 -5.63
CA ARG A 29 37.85 17.82 -4.82
C ARG A 29 37.77 17.38 -3.36
N SER A 30 38.94 17.11 -2.79
CA SER A 30 39.13 16.89 -1.36
C SER A 30 38.63 18.11 -0.60
N SER A 31 37.42 18.03 -0.07
CA SER A 31 36.92 18.99 0.89
C SER A 31 37.42 18.54 2.26
N SER A 32 38.59 19.06 2.64
CA SER A 32 39.12 18.95 3.99
C SER A 32 38.20 19.74 4.93
N PHE A 33 37.12 19.12 5.40
CA PHE A 33 36.42 19.61 6.57
C PHE A 33 37.28 19.28 7.79
N HIS A 34 37.96 20.30 8.31
CA HIS A 34 38.60 20.30 9.61
C HIS A 34 37.52 20.07 10.68
N PHE A 35 37.29 18.80 11.05
CA PHE A 35 36.52 18.48 12.24
C PHE A 35 37.41 18.81 13.44
N ARG A 36 37.20 20.00 14.03
CA ARG A 36 37.74 20.29 15.35
C ARG A 36 37.17 19.23 16.30
N LEU A 37 38.05 18.40 16.86
CA LEU A 37 37.72 17.54 17.99
C LEU A 37 37.21 18.43 19.12
N ARG A 38 35.88 18.52 19.25
CA ARG A 38 35.25 19.02 20.47
C ARG A 38 35.56 18.01 21.58
N PRO A 39 36.06 18.45 22.74
CA PRO A 39 36.24 17.57 23.89
C PRO A 39 34.89 16.96 24.29
N SER A 40 34.87 15.66 24.56
CA SER A 40 33.71 14.94 25.09
C SER A 40 33.36 15.46 26.49
N PRO A 41 32.10 15.76 26.81
CA PRO A 41 31.70 15.98 28.20
C PRO A 41 31.67 14.65 28.98
N PRO A 42 31.93 14.68 30.30
CA PRO A 42 31.89 13.49 31.15
C PRO A 42 30.47 12.93 31.31
N PRO A 43 30.31 11.62 31.62
CA PRO A 43 28.99 11.02 31.78
C PRO A 43 28.32 11.54 33.06
N LEU A 44 27.23 12.29 32.89
CA LEU A 44 26.35 12.64 34.00
C LEU A 44 25.52 11.42 34.41
N ARG A 45 25.83 10.98 35.62
CA ARG A 45 25.12 10.08 36.53
C ARG A 45 23.61 9.94 36.22
N ARG A 46 23.22 8.72 35.85
CA ARG A 46 21.85 8.24 35.77
C ARG A 46 21.20 8.34 37.16
N SER A 47 20.37 9.36 37.37
CA SER A 47 19.38 9.39 38.43
C SER A 47 18.08 8.85 37.87
N SER A 48 17.68 7.67 38.34
CA SER A 48 16.34 7.13 38.17
C SER A 48 15.34 8.05 38.86
N VAL A 49 14.56 8.78 38.07
CA VAL A 49 13.27 9.30 38.50
C VAL A 49 12.24 8.58 37.63
N ALA A 50 11.49 7.70 38.26
CA ALA A 50 10.28 7.13 37.71
C ALA A 50 9.26 8.28 37.64
N THR A 51 9.26 8.99 36.52
CA THR A 51 8.14 9.88 36.22
C THR A 51 6.98 9.00 35.85
N PHE A 52 6.07 8.90 36.81
CA PHE A 52 4.73 8.38 36.69
C PHE A 52 4.18 8.70 35.30
N PHE A 53 3.86 7.66 34.54
CA PHE A 53 2.94 7.73 33.42
C PHE A 53 1.67 8.42 33.95
N SER A 54 1.54 9.71 33.67
CA SER A 54 0.26 10.37 33.83
C SER A 54 -0.62 9.78 32.76
N ASP A 55 -1.49 8.87 33.21
CA ASP A 55 -2.69 8.44 32.52
C ASP A 55 -3.51 9.70 32.23
N GLN A 56 -3.22 10.33 31.09
CA GLN A 56 -4.09 11.35 30.52
C GLN A 56 -5.14 10.56 29.75
N PRO A 57 -6.42 10.61 30.14
CA PRO A 57 -7.49 10.04 29.33
C PRO A 57 -7.37 10.68 27.95
N GLN A 58 -7.01 9.88 26.96
CA GLN A 58 -7.13 10.26 25.57
C GLN A 58 -8.59 10.70 25.39
N PRO A 59 -8.88 11.85 24.76
CA PRO A 59 -10.26 12.17 24.38
C PRO A 59 -10.84 10.96 23.66
N PRO A 60 -12.11 10.59 23.89
CA PRO A 60 -12.71 9.43 23.23
C PRO A 60 -12.43 9.57 21.72
N PRO A 61 -11.89 8.52 21.05
CA PRO A 61 -11.72 8.58 19.62
C PRO A 61 -13.08 8.94 19.05
N SER A 62 -13.15 10.03 18.29
CA SER A 62 -14.35 10.48 17.60
C SER A 62 -15.03 9.25 17.03
N THR A 63 -16.15 8.85 17.62
CA THR A 63 -16.85 7.62 17.27
C THR A 63 -17.45 7.84 15.89
N ILE A 64 -16.67 7.59 14.85
CA ILE A 64 -17.17 7.44 13.50
C ILE A 64 -17.94 6.14 13.53
N THR A 65 -19.26 6.26 13.70
CA THR A 65 -20.20 5.14 13.54
C THR A 65 -19.99 4.57 12.14
N GLU A 66 -19.84 3.25 12.04
CA GLU A 66 -19.54 2.53 10.79
C GLU A 66 -20.41 3.04 9.62
N ASP A 67 -21.69 3.35 9.90
CA ASP A 67 -22.68 3.85 8.95
C ASP A 67 -22.34 5.17 8.23
N ASN A 68 -21.45 6.02 8.79
CA ASN A 68 -21.10 7.33 8.21
C ASN A 68 -19.70 7.36 7.57
N ASN A 69 -19.06 6.21 7.36
CA ASN A 69 -17.73 6.18 6.78
C ASN A 69 -17.76 6.43 5.26
N PRO A 70 -16.97 7.40 4.72
CA PRO A 70 -16.95 7.67 3.28
C PRO A 70 -16.48 6.49 2.43
N LEU A 71 -15.72 5.54 2.99
CA LEU A 71 -15.25 4.34 2.30
C LEU A 71 -16.35 3.29 2.07
N LEU A 72 -17.46 3.36 2.81
CA LEU A 72 -18.55 2.38 2.71
C LEU A 72 -19.69 2.84 1.79
N GLN A 73 -19.70 4.12 1.42
CA GLN A 73 -20.71 4.70 0.55
C GLN A 73 -20.51 4.27 -0.90
N ASP A 74 -21.60 4.20 -1.66
CA ASP A 74 -21.53 3.98 -3.10
C ASP A 74 -21.13 5.28 -3.79
N PHE A 75 -20.05 5.24 -4.58
CA PHE A 75 -19.54 6.40 -5.29
C PHE A 75 -19.13 6.03 -6.72
N ASN A 76 -19.33 6.98 -7.65
CA ASN A 76 -18.81 6.86 -9.02
C ASN A 76 -17.30 7.14 -9.07
N PHE A 77 -16.81 8.02 -8.19
CA PHE A 77 -15.41 8.37 -8.03
C PHE A 77 -15.06 8.40 -6.54
N PRO A 78 -13.90 7.87 -6.12
CA PRO A 78 -13.53 7.89 -4.72
C PRO A 78 -13.48 9.32 -4.16
N PRO A 79 -14.11 9.61 -3.00
CA PRO A 79 -14.15 10.93 -2.39
C PRO A 79 -12.82 11.27 -1.69
N PHE A 80 -11.76 11.51 -2.47
CA PHE A 80 -10.40 11.75 -1.97
C PHE A 80 -10.26 13.00 -1.08
N ASP A 81 -11.20 13.93 -1.18
CA ASP A 81 -11.29 15.16 -0.39
C ASP A 81 -11.75 14.92 1.05
N VAL A 82 -12.50 13.84 1.30
CA VAL A 82 -13.10 13.51 2.61
C VAL A 82 -12.40 12.33 3.30
N ILE A 83 -11.67 11.50 2.55
CA ILE A 83 -10.97 10.34 3.11
C ILE A 83 -9.74 10.80 3.90
N ASP A 84 -9.64 10.31 5.14
CA ASP A 84 -8.57 10.61 6.10
C ASP A 84 -8.15 9.31 6.81
N ALA A 85 -6.99 9.34 7.49
CA ALA A 85 -6.43 8.16 8.16
C ALA A 85 -7.37 7.55 9.22
N SER A 86 -8.20 8.37 9.87
CA SER A 86 -9.22 7.92 10.84
C SER A 86 -10.31 7.06 10.22
N HIS A 87 -10.60 7.23 8.92
CA HIS A 87 -11.62 6.47 8.20
C HIS A 87 -11.14 5.07 7.81
N VAL A 88 -9.83 4.89 7.60
CA VAL A 88 -9.25 3.65 7.04
C VAL A 88 -9.54 2.43 7.90
N ARG A 89 -9.23 2.47 9.20
CA ARG A 89 -9.44 1.32 10.10
C ARG A 89 -10.90 0.87 10.21
N PRO A 90 -11.85 1.75 10.64
CA PRO A 90 -13.24 1.33 10.77
C PRO A 90 -13.86 0.98 9.41
N GLY A 91 -13.51 1.72 8.35
CA GLY A 91 -14.06 1.50 7.01
C GLY A 91 -13.61 0.18 6.40
N MET A 92 -12.33 -0.15 6.50
CA MET A 92 -11.82 -1.43 5.98
C MET A 92 -12.34 -2.63 6.76
N ARG A 93 -12.44 -2.54 8.09
CA ARG A 93 -13.01 -3.64 8.91
C ARG A 93 -14.48 -3.89 8.58
N ALA A 94 -15.28 -2.83 8.52
CA ALA A 94 -16.69 -2.95 8.17
C ALA A 94 -16.88 -3.46 6.73
N LEU A 95 -16.02 -3.00 5.80
CA LEU A 95 -16.02 -3.48 4.42
C LEU A 95 -15.71 -4.98 4.35
N LEU A 96 -14.65 -5.44 5.02
CA LEU A 96 -14.25 -6.84 5.01
C LEU A 96 -15.33 -7.74 5.60
N ASN A 97 -15.91 -7.37 6.75
CA ASN A 97 -17.02 -8.11 7.34
C ASN A 97 -18.19 -8.25 6.35
N LYS A 98 -18.53 -7.17 5.65
CA LYS A 98 -19.60 -7.20 4.65
C LYS A 98 -19.25 -8.10 3.46
N LEU A 99 -18.02 -8.06 2.98
CA LEU A 99 -17.58 -8.89 1.85
C LEU A 99 -17.53 -10.38 2.23
N ASP A 100 -17.18 -10.69 3.47
CA ASP A 100 -17.23 -12.05 4.01
C ASP A 100 -18.68 -12.55 4.09
N ASP A 101 -19.62 -11.72 4.57
CA ASP A 101 -21.05 -12.04 4.60
C ASP A 101 -21.60 -12.26 3.16
N ASP A 102 -21.26 -11.37 2.22
CA ASP A 102 -21.64 -11.46 0.81
C ASP A 102 -21.08 -12.74 0.16
N LEU A 103 -19.86 -13.14 0.53
CA LEU A 103 -19.23 -14.37 0.06
C LEU A 103 -19.90 -15.61 0.65
N GLU A 104 -20.23 -15.61 1.95
CA GLU A 104 -20.92 -16.72 2.60
C GLU A 104 -22.33 -16.94 1.99
N GLU A 105 -23.03 -15.85 1.65
CA GLU A 105 -24.31 -15.93 0.95
C GLU A 105 -24.16 -16.50 -0.48
N LEU A 106 -23.11 -16.09 -1.19
CA LEU A 106 -22.80 -16.60 -2.52
C LEU A 106 -22.49 -18.11 -2.50
N GLU A 107 -21.72 -18.57 -1.52
CA GLU A 107 -21.39 -19.99 -1.34
C GLU A 107 -22.65 -20.83 -1.08
N LYS A 108 -23.61 -20.32 -0.30
CA LYS A 108 -24.89 -21.00 -0.02
C LYS A 108 -25.79 -21.11 -1.25
N THR A 109 -25.69 -20.15 -2.16
CA THR A 109 -26.60 -19.99 -3.31
C THR A 109 -25.90 -20.30 -4.64
N VAL A 110 -24.77 -21.03 -4.59
CA VAL A 110 -23.93 -21.24 -5.75
C VAL A 110 -24.62 -22.07 -6.83
N GLU A 111 -24.72 -21.51 -8.03
CA GLU A 111 -25.18 -22.18 -9.24
C GLU A 111 -24.14 -21.94 -10.36
N PRO A 112 -23.82 -22.95 -11.21
CA PRO A 112 -22.82 -22.81 -12.26
C PRO A 112 -23.35 -22.02 -13.47
N SER A 113 -23.72 -20.75 -13.24
CA SER A 113 -24.14 -19.80 -14.26
C SER A 113 -23.43 -18.47 -14.09
N TRP A 114 -23.21 -17.75 -15.19
CA TRP A 114 -22.49 -16.48 -15.16
C TRP A 114 -23.12 -15.47 -14.20
N SER A 115 -24.43 -15.27 -14.31
CA SER A 115 -25.14 -14.27 -13.51
C SER A 115 -25.31 -14.63 -12.03
N LYS A 116 -25.12 -15.90 -11.66
CA LYS A 116 -25.26 -16.38 -10.28
C LYS A 116 -23.94 -16.64 -9.57
N LEU A 117 -22.84 -16.79 -10.31
CA LEU A 117 -21.51 -17.04 -9.75
C LEU A 117 -20.53 -15.91 -10.09
N VAL A 118 -20.33 -15.64 -11.38
CA VAL A 118 -19.27 -14.74 -11.83
C VAL A 118 -19.60 -13.30 -11.52
N GLU A 119 -20.81 -12.84 -11.87
CA GLU A 119 -21.24 -11.47 -11.59
C GLU A 119 -21.21 -11.09 -10.09
N PRO A 120 -21.79 -11.86 -9.14
CA PRO A 120 -21.70 -11.51 -7.72
C PRO A 120 -20.26 -11.58 -7.19
N LEU A 121 -19.47 -12.56 -7.64
CA LEU A 121 -18.06 -12.66 -7.23
C LEU A 121 -17.25 -11.44 -7.71
N GLU A 122 -17.45 -11.01 -8.96
CA GLU A 122 -16.82 -9.82 -9.53
C GLU A 122 -17.19 -8.57 -8.72
N ARG A 123 -18.47 -8.40 -8.33
CA ARG A 123 -18.89 -7.27 -7.48
C ARG A 123 -18.16 -7.23 -6.13
N ILE A 124 -17.98 -8.39 -5.48
CA ILE A 124 -17.26 -8.49 -4.20
C ILE A 124 -15.80 -8.05 -4.38
N VAL A 125 -15.12 -8.61 -5.39
CA VAL A 125 -13.71 -8.32 -5.69
C VAL A 125 -13.51 -6.87 -6.11
N ASP A 126 -14.37 -6.34 -6.99
CA ASP A 126 -14.30 -4.97 -7.48
C ASP A 126 -14.46 -3.96 -6.35
N ARG A 127 -15.40 -4.19 -5.43
CA ARG A 127 -15.64 -3.29 -4.31
C ARG A 127 -14.40 -3.19 -3.41
N LEU A 128 -13.76 -4.32 -3.10
CA LEU A 128 -12.50 -4.33 -2.34
C LEU A 128 -11.39 -3.61 -3.12
N SER A 129 -11.25 -3.91 -4.41
CA SER A 129 -10.22 -3.35 -5.28
C SER A 129 -10.31 -1.83 -5.39
N VAL A 130 -11.52 -1.28 -5.56
CA VAL A 130 -11.75 0.17 -5.66
C VAL A 130 -11.40 0.87 -4.36
N VAL A 131 -11.89 0.38 -3.22
CA VAL A 131 -11.64 1.02 -1.91
C VAL A 131 -10.17 0.92 -1.52
N TRP A 132 -9.56 -0.26 -1.66
CA TRP A 132 -8.15 -0.47 -1.35
C TRP A 132 -7.23 0.31 -2.31
N GLY A 133 -7.62 0.41 -3.58
CA GLY A 133 -6.94 1.25 -4.57
C GLY A 133 -6.96 2.73 -4.19
N ALA A 134 -8.10 3.25 -3.71
CA ALA A 134 -8.21 4.64 -3.26
C ALA A 134 -7.30 4.92 -2.05
N ILE A 135 -7.24 4.00 -1.08
CA ILE A 135 -6.37 4.13 0.11
C ILE A 135 -4.90 4.08 -0.27
N ASN A 136 -4.50 3.14 -1.15
CA ASN A 136 -3.12 3.07 -1.64
C ASN A 136 -2.73 4.27 -2.51
N HIS A 137 -3.68 4.82 -3.26
CA HIS A 137 -3.45 6.06 -3.99
C HIS A 137 -3.13 7.21 -3.03
N LEU A 138 -3.93 7.38 -1.95
CA LEU A 138 -3.68 8.39 -0.92
C LEU A 138 -2.34 8.17 -0.23
N LYS A 139 -1.93 6.93 0.04
CA LYS A 139 -0.59 6.61 0.56
C LYS A 139 0.52 7.11 -0.38
N ALA A 140 0.32 7.01 -1.70
CA ALA A 140 1.32 7.42 -2.68
C ALA A 140 1.41 8.94 -2.87
N VAL A 141 0.28 9.66 -2.81
CA VAL A 141 0.24 11.10 -3.12
C VAL A 141 0.14 12.01 -1.90
N LYS A 142 -0.30 11.49 -0.75
CA LYS A 142 -0.57 12.23 0.50
C LYS A 142 -0.15 11.39 1.72
N ASP A 143 1.12 10.97 1.73
CA ASP A 143 1.67 10.14 2.82
C ASP A 143 1.66 10.88 4.16
N THR A 144 1.18 10.20 5.21
CA THR A 144 1.21 10.67 6.60
C THR A 144 1.53 9.50 7.52
N PRO A 145 2.21 9.72 8.67
CA PRO A 145 2.55 8.62 9.58
C PRO A 145 1.30 7.92 10.12
N GLU A 146 0.20 8.64 10.33
CA GLU A 146 -1.09 8.09 10.75
C GLU A 146 -1.68 7.17 9.67
N LEU A 147 -1.62 7.58 8.40
CA LEU A 147 -2.10 6.77 7.28
C LEU A 147 -1.27 5.50 7.09
N ARG A 148 0.06 5.58 7.20
CA ARG A 148 0.92 4.40 7.12
C ARG A 148 0.61 3.38 8.22
N SER A 149 0.50 3.83 9.47
CA SER A 149 0.13 2.96 10.59
C SER A 149 -1.25 2.32 10.37
N ALA A 150 -2.24 3.07 9.90
CA ALA A 150 -3.57 2.51 9.61
C ALA A 150 -3.52 1.47 8.49
N ILE A 151 -2.74 1.70 7.42
CA ILE A 151 -2.60 0.77 6.30
C ILE A 151 -1.84 -0.49 6.71
N GLU A 152 -0.77 -0.37 7.49
CA GLU A 152 0.00 -1.52 7.99
C GLU A 152 -0.88 -2.46 8.82
N GLU A 153 -1.73 -1.91 9.70
CA GLU A 153 -2.70 -2.70 10.46
C GLU A 153 -3.71 -3.43 9.58
N ILE A 154 -4.23 -2.79 8.54
CA ILE A 154 -5.17 -3.43 7.61
C ILE A 154 -4.46 -4.46 6.72
N GLN A 155 -3.23 -4.17 6.30
CA GLN A 155 -2.46 -5.08 5.47
C GLN A 155 -2.15 -6.41 6.19
N ASP A 156 -1.92 -6.37 7.50
CA ASP A 156 -1.76 -7.56 8.34
C ASP A 156 -3.06 -8.40 8.42
N ILE A 157 -4.23 -7.75 8.40
CA ILE A 157 -5.53 -8.43 8.37
C ILE A 157 -5.77 -9.12 7.01
N LEU A 158 -5.25 -8.55 5.92
CA LEU A 158 -5.44 -9.05 4.56
C LEU A 158 -4.45 -10.15 4.14
N SER A 159 -3.35 -10.32 4.87
CA SER A 159 -2.26 -11.26 4.55
C SER A 159 -2.44 -12.63 5.20
#